data_AF-A0A8J6JL97-F1
#
_entry.id   AF-A0A8J6JL97-F1
#
_cell.length_a   1.000
_cell.length_b   1.000
_cell.length_c   1.000
_cell.angle_alpha   90.00
_cell.angle_beta   90.00
_cell.angle_gamma   90.00
#
_symmetry.space_group_name_H-M   'P 1'
#
loop_
_entity.id
_entity.type
_entity.pdbx_description
1 polymer ?
#
loop_
_entity_poly.entity_id
_entity_poly.type
_entity_poly.pdbx_seq_one_letter_code
_entity_poly.pdbx_strand_id
1 'polypeptide(L)'
;MKKIAALALSAALLLSLAACAPAAGKPEDSKEPDTVTTPSATTGKYTNLSQQELLDAIAAYSGVSVVSTVNADGTPNIAIFTPGAAGDDSHIVFGLADNATKANLLRDKVAKMVFDIPNTAAETKEERHQGAVVKLELEEDQTVLDELKKGNEYITDASLVCKIVELLPVG
;
A
#
# COMPACT_ATOMS: atom_id res chain seq x y z
N MET A 1 -63.42 -31.37 -53.76
CA MET A 1 -62.24 -30.84 -54.49
C MET A 1 -61.62 -29.73 -53.66
N LYS A 2 -60.27 -29.69 -53.59
CA LYS A 2 -59.36 -28.73 -52.87
C LYS A 2 -59.22 -29.01 -51.36
N LYS A 3 -58.23 -29.80 -50.92
CA LYS A 3 -56.77 -29.53 -50.68
C LYS A 3 -56.54 -28.51 -49.55
N ILE A 4 -56.31 -29.01 -48.33
CA ILE A 4 -55.01 -29.09 -47.58
C ILE A 4 -54.58 -27.75 -46.98
N ALA A 5 -54.60 -27.68 -45.65
CA ALA A 5 -53.58 -27.01 -44.85
C ALA A 5 -53.65 -27.59 -43.42
N ALA A 6 -52.66 -28.38 -43.04
CA ALA A 6 -52.43 -28.84 -41.68
C ALA A 6 -50.99 -28.47 -41.33
N LEU A 7 -50.79 -27.71 -40.26
CA LEU A 7 -49.50 -27.64 -39.59
C LEU A 7 -49.75 -27.27 -38.12
N ALA A 8 -49.74 -28.28 -37.26
CA ALA A 8 -49.55 -28.11 -35.83
C ALA A 8 -49.03 -29.40 -35.22
N LEU A 9 -48.15 -29.22 -34.22
CA LEU A 9 -47.88 -30.12 -33.10
C LEU A 9 -46.83 -31.23 -33.27
N SER A 10 -45.63 -30.90 -32.76
CA SER A 10 -44.87 -31.58 -31.70
C SER A 10 -44.84 -33.11 -31.63
N ALA A 11 -43.62 -33.67 -31.59
CA ALA A 11 -43.08 -34.70 -30.67
C ALA A 11 -41.98 -35.48 -31.42
N ALA A 12 -40.69 -35.32 -31.10
CA ALA A 12 -39.96 -35.90 -29.96
C ALA A 12 -39.17 -37.17 -30.38
N LEU A 13 -37.99 -37.29 -29.76
CA LEU A 13 -37.11 -38.47 -29.64
C LEU A 13 -36.22 -38.84 -30.84
N LEU A 14 -34.90 -38.75 -30.68
CA LEU A 14 -34.08 -39.88 -30.18
C LEU A 14 -32.60 -39.52 -29.98
N LEU A 15 -32.03 -40.14 -28.95
CA LEU A 15 -30.65 -40.10 -28.46
C LEU A 15 -29.61 -40.56 -29.50
N SER A 16 -28.39 -40.00 -29.46
CA SER A 16 -27.14 -40.80 -29.38
C SER A 16 -25.88 -39.97 -29.11
N LEU A 17 -25.11 -40.46 -28.13
CA LEU A 17 -23.66 -40.45 -27.86
C LEU A 17 -22.75 -39.46 -28.62
N ALA A 18 -21.94 -38.70 -27.87
CA ALA A 18 -20.47 -38.90 -27.79
C ALA A 18 -19.73 -37.79 -27.01
N ALA A 19 -18.91 -38.24 -26.04
CA ALA A 19 -17.56 -37.78 -25.70
C ALA A 19 -17.24 -36.31 -25.32
N CYS A 20 -16.73 -36.18 -24.09
CA CYS A 20 -15.70 -35.25 -23.59
C CYS A 20 -15.57 -33.86 -24.25
N ALA A 21 -16.09 -32.85 -23.54
CA ALA A 21 -15.51 -31.51 -23.58
C ALA A 21 -15.31 -31.02 -22.14
N PRO A 22 -14.12 -30.51 -21.77
CA PRO A 22 -13.91 -29.90 -20.46
C PRO A 22 -14.80 -28.66 -20.36
N ALA A 23 -15.55 -28.57 -19.26
CA ALA A 23 -16.28 -27.36 -18.90
C ALA A 23 -15.28 -26.20 -18.87
N ALA A 24 -15.49 -25.21 -19.71
CA ALA A 24 -14.74 -23.97 -19.69
C ALA A 24 -14.86 -23.37 -18.29
N GLY A 25 -13.77 -23.46 -17.51
CA GLY A 25 -13.65 -22.80 -16.24
C GLY A 25 -13.87 -21.31 -16.46
N LYS A 26 -14.81 -20.73 -15.69
CA LYS A 26 -14.85 -19.29 -15.50
C LYS A 26 -13.46 -18.87 -14.98
N PRO A 27 -12.85 -17.79 -15.49
CA PRO A 27 -11.73 -17.18 -14.81
C PRO A 27 -12.25 -16.57 -13.51
N GLU A 28 -12.04 -17.26 -12.39
CA GLU A 28 -11.90 -16.63 -11.08
C GLU A 28 -10.46 -16.11 -11.00
N ASP A 29 -10.30 -14.79 -11.01
CA ASP A 29 -9.68 -14.03 -9.91
C ASP A 29 -9.31 -12.62 -10.44
N SER A 30 -10.32 -11.82 -10.79
CA SER A 30 -10.16 -10.35 -10.74
C SER A 30 -10.59 -9.93 -9.34
N LYS A 31 -9.65 -9.91 -8.39
CA LYS A 31 -9.89 -9.25 -7.10
C LYS A 31 -10.22 -7.79 -7.41
N GLU A 32 -11.48 -7.42 -7.24
CA GLU A 32 -11.81 -6.00 -7.14
C GLU A 32 -10.94 -5.39 -6.03
N PRO A 33 -10.35 -4.20 -6.24
CA PRO A 33 -9.55 -3.57 -5.21
C PRO A 33 -10.40 -3.43 -3.95
N ASP A 34 -9.89 -3.96 -2.84
CA ASP A 34 -10.54 -3.85 -1.55
C ASP A 34 -10.80 -2.36 -1.25
N THR A 35 -12.05 -2.02 -0.92
CA THR A 35 -12.57 -0.65 -0.85
C THR A 35 -11.79 0.25 0.12
N VAL A 36 -10.99 -0.36 1.00
CA VAL A 36 -10.14 0.30 2.01
C VAL A 36 -8.84 0.91 1.45
N THR A 37 -8.43 0.54 0.23
CA THR A 37 -7.20 1.06 -0.42
C THR A 37 -7.44 2.32 -1.26
N THR A 38 -8.70 2.72 -1.42
CA THR A 38 -9.10 3.91 -2.19
C THR A 38 -9.60 4.98 -1.22
N PRO A 39 -9.22 6.26 -1.39
CA PRO A 39 -9.85 7.37 -0.68
C PRO A 39 -11.37 7.25 -0.65
N SER A 40 -12.01 7.56 0.47
CA SER A 40 -13.46 7.43 0.58
C SER A 40 -14.15 8.42 -0.36
N ALA A 41 -14.65 7.91 -1.50
CA ALA A 41 -15.44 8.68 -2.44
C ALA A 41 -16.74 9.24 -1.81
N THR A 42 -17.24 8.61 -0.73
CA THR A 42 -18.46 9.00 -0.04
C THR A 42 -18.27 10.12 0.97
N THR A 43 -17.09 10.25 1.57
CA THR A 43 -16.83 11.28 2.58
C THR A 43 -15.91 12.39 2.08
N GLY A 44 -15.17 12.19 0.98
CA GLY A 44 -14.13 13.13 0.53
C GLY A 44 -12.97 13.27 1.50
N LYS A 45 -12.98 12.51 2.59
CA LYS A 45 -11.91 12.39 3.56
C LYS A 45 -10.85 11.46 2.95
N TYR A 46 -9.72 11.28 3.62
CA TYR A 46 -8.66 10.39 3.15
C TYR A 46 -7.91 10.94 1.92
N THR A 47 -7.04 11.93 2.11
CA THR A 47 -6.09 12.35 1.07
C THR A 47 -4.90 11.38 1.03
N ASN A 48 -4.32 11.21 -0.15
CA ASN A 48 -3.10 10.42 -0.33
C ASN A 48 -2.04 11.28 -1.00
N LEU A 49 -0.86 11.33 -0.43
CA LEU A 49 0.33 11.81 -1.13
C LEU A 49 0.78 10.74 -2.13
N SER A 50 1.15 11.17 -3.33
CA SER A 50 1.98 10.33 -4.20
C SER A 50 3.34 10.08 -3.54
N GLN A 51 4.10 9.09 -4.05
CA GLN A 51 5.43 8.78 -3.52
C GLN A 51 6.39 9.98 -3.58
N GLN A 52 6.37 10.73 -4.70
CA GLN A 52 7.19 11.93 -4.82
C GLN A 52 6.76 13.01 -3.82
N GLU A 53 5.46 13.29 -3.71
CA GLU A 53 4.96 14.30 -2.76
C GLU A 53 5.27 13.93 -1.30
N LEU A 54 5.21 12.64 -0.96
CA LEU A 54 5.62 12.13 0.35
C LEU A 54 7.11 12.36 0.60
N LEU A 55 7.98 11.99 -0.34
CA LEU A 55 9.42 12.16 -0.20
C LEU A 55 9.82 13.63 -0.14
N ASP A 56 9.18 14.48 -0.94
CA ASP A 56 9.37 15.93 -0.90
C ASP A 56 8.95 16.52 0.45
N ALA A 57 7.81 16.09 1.00
CA ALA A 57 7.33 16.51 2.31
C ALA A 57 8.24 16.02 3.45
N ILE A 58 8.77 14.80 3.37
CA ILE A 58 9.75 14.26 4.31
C ILE A 58 11.06 15.06 4.23
N ALA A 59 11.55 15.37 3.03
CA ALA A 59 12.74 16.19 2.83
C ALA A 59 12.56 17.63 3.37
N ALA A 60 11.34 18.17 3.27
CA ALA A 60 10.98 19.48 3.80
C ALA A 60 10.68 19.48 5.31
N TYR A 61 10.65 18.31 5.96
CA TYR A 61 10.24 18.15 7.37
C TYR A 61 8.86 18.77 7.67
N SER A 62 7.93 18.71 6.70
CA SER A 62 6.65 19.42 6.77
C SER A 62 5.53 18.66 7.48
N GLY A 63 5.82 17.48 8.04
CA GLY A 63 4.81 16.60 8.63
C GLY A 63 5.27 15.92 9.92
N VAL A 64 4.33 15.23 10.53
CA VAL A 64 4.55 14.37 11.70
C VAL A 64 4.41 12.91 11.28
N SER A 65 5.20 12.03 11.87
CA SER A 65 5.11 10.61 11.57
C SER A 65 4.96 9.75 12.81
N VAL A 66 4.09 8.74 12.71
CA VAL A 66 3.87 7.71 13.72
C VAL A 66 4.30 6.39 13.12
N VAL A 67 5.30 5.75 13.71
CA VAL A 67 5.84 4.46 13.29
C VAL A 67 5.31 3.36 14.21
N SER A 68 4.77 2.32 13.59
CA SER A 68 4.24 1.12 14.22
C SER A 68 5.09 -0.10 13.86
N THR A 69 5.41 -0.90 14.88
CA THR A 69 6.13 -2.17 14.81
C THR A 69 5.50 -3.14 15.81
N VAL A 70 5.94 -4.40 15.83
CA VAL A 70 5.47 -5.41 16.78
C VAL A 70 6.61 -5.77 17.73
N ASN A 71 6.35 -5.82 19.03
CA ASN A 71 7.32 -6.27 20.04
C ASN A 71 7.53 -7.78 19.96
N ALA A 72 8.61 -8.27 20.57
CA ALA A 72 8.93 -9.70 20.59
C ALA A 72 7.85 -10.57 21.26
N ASP A 73 7.06 -9.99 22.17
CA ASP A 73 5.93 -10.64 22.85
C ASP A 73 4.62 -10.58 22.03
N GLY A 74 4.67 -10.05 20.81
CA GLY A 74 3.52 -9.88 19.92
C GLY A 74 2.68 -8.63 20.18
N THR A 75 3.00 -7.81 21.19
CA THR A 75 2.26 -6.57 21.46
C THR A 75 2.60 -5.46 20.46
N PRO A 76 1.68 -4.53 20.17
CA PRO A 76 1.99 -3.39 19.29
C PRO A 76 2.95 -2.41 19.96
N ASN A 77 3.91 -1.89 19.19
CA ASN A 77 4.75 -0.76 19.57
C ASN A 77 4.49 0.40 18.62
N ILE A 78 4.18 1.58 19.16
CA ILE A 78 3.85 2.78 18.41
C ILE A 78 4.69 3.94 18.96
N ALA A 79 5.39 4.66 18.10
CA ALA A 79 6.26 5.78 18.48
C ALA A 79 6.26 6.87 17.40
N ILE A 80 6.58 8.11 17.81
CA ILE A 80 6.73 9.23 16.89
C ILE A 80 8.20 9.35 16.51
N PHE A 81 8.48 9.39 15.21
CA PHE A 81 9.81 9.65 14.68
C PHE A 81 9.75 10.63 13.53
N THR A 82 10.87 11.26 13.21
CA THR A 82 11.00 12.11 12.03
C THR A 82 11.89 11.39 11.02
N PRO A 83 11.35 10.87 9.90
CA PRO A 83 12.16 10.34 8.83
C PRO A 83 12.89 11.47 8.09
N GLY A 84 14.02 11.15 7.47
CA GLY A 84 14.61 11.95 6.39
C GLY A 84 14.41 11.26 5.04
N ALA A 85 14.49 12.03 3.96
CA ALA A 85 14.55 11.46 2.62
C ALA A 85 15.94 10.85 2.40
N ALA A 86 16.02 9.65 1.82
CA ALA A 86 17.31 9.02 1.58
C ALA A 86 18.09 9.67 0.42
N GLY A 87 17.40 10.41 -0.45
CA GLY A 87 17.99 11.11 -1.60
C GLY A 87 17.72 10.42 -2.94
N ASP A 88 16.95 9.33 -2.94
CA ASP A 88 16.39 8.69 -4.14
C ASP A 88 14.86 8.77 -4.14
N ASP A 89 14.22 8.03 -5.05
CA ASP A 89 12.78 8.06 -5.26
C ASP A 89 12.00 7.03 -4.44
N SER A 90 12.65 6.22 -3.59
CA SER A 90 11.97 5.09 -2.93
C SER A 90 12.39 4.80 -1.49
N HIS A 91 13.41 5.48 -0.95
CA HIS A 91 13.90 5.24 0.39
C HIS A 91 13.76 6.45 1.33
N ILE A 92 13.55 6.11 2.60
CA ILE A 92 13.62 7.03 3.73
C ILE A 92 14.67 6.54 4.72
N VAL A 93 15.10 7.41 5.61
CA VAL A 93 16.12 7.10 6.62
C VAL A 93 15.66 7.50 8.01
N PHE A 94 15.91 6.62 8.99
CA PHE A 94 15.72 6.91 10.41
C PHE A 94 17.05 6.91 11.16
N GLY A 95 17.24 7.95 11.99
CA GLY A 95 18.30 8.01 13.01
C GLY A 95 17.77 7.56 14.37
N LEU A 96 17.52 6.26 14.56
CA LEU A 96 16.96 5.75 15.81
C LEU A 96 18.02 5.49 16.88
N ALA A 97 17.81 6.03 18.08
CA ALA A 97 18.48 5.57 19.29
C ALA A 97 18.09 4.11 19.61
N ASP A 98 18.84 3.47 20.51
CA ASP A 98 18.52 2.11 20.96
C ASP A 98 17.20 2.11 21.75
N ASN A 99 16.14 1.63 21.08
CA ASN A 99 14.78 1.60 21.57
C ASN A 99 14.01 0.41 20.97
N ALA A 100 12.77 0.20 21.44
CA ALA A 100 11.93 -0.91 20.99
C ALA A 100 11.68 -0.89 19.47
N THR A 101 11.42 0.28 18.86
CA THR A 101 11.20 0.38 17.42
C THR A 101 12.41 -0.05 16.62
N LYS A 102 13.62 0.40 16.98
CA LYS A 102 14.87 -0.03 16.36
C LYS A 102 15.08 -1.53 16.50
N ALA A 103 14.91 -2.06 17.71
CA ALA A 103 15.05 -3.50 17.96
C ALA A 103 14.05 -4.33 17.14
N ASN A 104 12.80 -3.88 17.03
CA ASN A 104 11.76 -4.55 16.27
C ASN A 104 12.03 -4.47 14.76
N LEU A 105 12.40 -3.31 14.23
CA LEU A 105 12.70 -3.14 12.82
C LEU A 105 13.92 -3.94 12.37
N LEU A 106 14.97 -4.01 13.20
CA LEU A 106 16.13 -4.85 12.93
C LEU A 106 15.81 -6.35 12.96
N ARG A 107 14.84 -6.77 13.79
CA ARG A 107 14.41 -8.17 13.91
C ARG A 107 13.49 -8.59 12.77
N ASP A 108 12.43 -7.82 12.55
CA ASP A 108 11.30 -8.19 11.69
C ASP A 108 11.41 -7.59 10.29
N LYS A 109 12.32 -6.63 10.08
CA LYS A 109 12.60 -5.96 8.80
C LYS A 109 11.42 -5.17 8.24
N VAL A 110 10.35 -5.00 9.00
CA VAL A 110 9.13 -4.32 8.54
C VAL A 110 8.66 -3.27 9.55
N ALA A 111 8.09 -2.19 9.04
CA ALA A 111 7.35 -1.21 9.82
C ALA A 111 6.16 -0.68 9.02
N LYS A 112 5.20 -0.07 9.73
CA LYS A 112 4.18 0.80 9.11
C LYS A 112 4.33 2.19 9.67
N MET A 113 4.27 3.20 8.82
CA MET A 113 4.32 4.59 9.22
C MET A 113 3.05 5.30 8.75
N VAL A 114 2.46 6.13 9.58
CA VAL A 114 1.56 7.19 9.11
C VAL A 114 2.40 8.46 9.02
N PHE A 115 2.38 9.13 7.88
CA PHE A 115 2.90 10.49 7.72
C PHE A 115 1.72 11.43 7.49
N ASP A 116 1.62 12.48 8.30
CA ASP A 116 0.55 13.47 8.24
C ASP A 116 1.13 14.89 8.17
N ILE A 117 0.59 15.69 7.25
CA ILE A 117 0.82 17.12 7.12
C ILE A 117 -0.44 17.82 7.64
N PRO A 118 -0.43 18.28 8.89
CA PRO A 118 -1.58 18.99 9.44
C PRO A 118 -1.65 20.42 8.91
N ASN A 119 -2.85 20.83 8.48
CA ASN A 119 -3.19 22.20 8.11
C ASN A 119 -4.23 22.76 9.08
N THR A 120 -3.77 23.48 10.11
CA THR A 120 -4.64 24.08 11.13
C THR A 120 -5.46 25.26 10.61
N ALA A 121 -5.12 25.80 9.45
CA ALA A 121 -5.82 26.92 8.80
C ALA A 121 -6.86 26.45 7.77
N ALA A 122 -7.04 25.15 7.58
CA ALA A 122 -7.98 24.60 6.61
C ALA A 122 -9.45 24.96 6.94
N GLU A 123 -10.16 25.46 5.94
CA GLU A 123 -11.58 25.81 6.02
C GLU A 123 -12.45 24.54 6.04
N THR A 124 -12.07 23.52 5.26
CA THR A 124 -12.78 22.24 5.20
C THR A 124 -12.11 21.18 6.08
N LYS A 125 -12.80 20.06 6.37
CA LYS A 125 -12.18 18.97 7.17
C LYS A 125 -11.22 18.14 6.33
N GLU A 126 -11.51 18.06 5.04
CA GLU A 126 -10.80 17.28 4.04
C GLU A 126 -9.41 17.86 3.78
N GLU A 127 -9.26 19.18 3.89
CA GLU A 127 -7.98 19.89 3.74
C GLU A 127 -7.12 19.92 5.01
N ARG A 128 -7.62 19.47 6.17
CA ARG A 128 -6.88 19.55 7.45
C ARG A 128 -5.70 18.59 7.52
N HIS A 129 -5.75 17.50 6.76
CA HIS A 129 -4.76 16.44 6.82
C HIS A 129 -4.42 16.02 5.39
N GLN A 130 -3.12 15.96 5.11
CA GLN A 130 -2.57 15.42 3.87
C GLN A 130 -1.45 14.46 4.21
N GLY A 131 -1.55 13.22 3.76
CA GLY A 131 -0.63 12.21 4.24
C GLY A 131 -0.68 10.90 3.49
N ALA A 132 0.02 9.92 4.03
CA ALA A 132 -0.02 8.54 3.57
C ALA A 132 0.21 7.58 4.74
N VAL A 133 -0.43 6.42 4.68
CA VAL A 133 0.00 5.23 5.40
C VAL A 133 1.03 4.52 4.52
N VAL A 134 2.23 4.35 5.05
CA VAL A 134 3.41 3.86 4.34
C VAL A 134 3.78 2.49 4.90
N LYS A 135 3.88 1.48 4.05
CA LYS A 135 4.52 0.21 4.41
C LYS A 135 6.01 0.33 4.10
N LEU A 136 6.83 -0.08 5.05
CA LEU A 136 8.27 0.06 5.03
C LEU A 136 8.94 -1.29 5.22
N GLU A 137 10.00 -1.52 4.46
CA GLU A 137 10.93 -2.66 4.64
C GLU A 137 12.34 -2.13 4.88
N LEU A 138 13.10 -2.74 5.80
CA LEU A 138 14.50 -2.40 6.03
C LEU A 138 15.32 -2.78 4.79
N GLU A 139 16.11 -1.85 4.26
CA GLU A 139 17.02 -2.14 3.16
C GLU A 139 18.26 -2.88 3.68
N GLU A 140 18.60 -3.99 3.03
CA GLU A 140 19.72 -4.87 3.39
C GLU A 140 20.71 -5.07 2.22
N ASP A 141 20.38 -4.61 1.00
CA ASP A 141 21.31 -4.61 -0.13
C ASP A 141 22.41 -3.57 0.10
N GLN A 142 23.62 -4.08 0.38
CA GLN A 142 24.77 -3.24 0.65
C GLN A 142 25.14 -2.33 -0.53
N THR A 143 24.85 -2.72 -1.77
CA THR A 143 25.10 -1.89 -2.95
C THR A 143 24.22 -0.65 -2.91
N VAL A 144 22.92 -0.83 -2.64
CA VAL A 144 21.96 0.26 -2.50
C VAL A 144 22.34 1.18 -1.33
N LEU A 145 22.66 0.59 -0.18
CA LEU A 145 23.08 1.35 1.00
C LEU A 145 24.35 2.18 0.75
N ASP A 146 25.34 1.61 0.06
CA ASP A 146 26.59 2.31 -0.27
C ASP A 146 26.37 3.43 -1.29
N GLU A 147 25.46 3.26 -2.25
CA GLU A 147 25.08 4.30 -3.19
C GLU A 147 24.36 5.46 -2.49
N LEU A 148 23.39 5.15 -1.63
CA LEU A 148 22.66 6.16 -0.85
C LEU A 148 23.60 6.95 0.08
N LYS A 149 24.53 6.28 0.77
CA LYS A 149 25.55 6.95 1.62
C LYS A 149 26.47 7.87 0.82
N LYS A 150 26.81 7.53 -0.42
CA LYS A 150 27.61 8.41 -1.30
C LYS A 150 26.81 9.63 -1.75
N GLY A 151 25.51 9.46 -1.99
CA GLY A 151 24.60 10.51 -2.44
C GLY A 151 24.12 11.44 -1.32
N ASN A 152 24.18 11.01 -0.07
CA ASN A 152 23.62 11.72 1.07
C ASN A 152 24.50 11.57 2.33
N GLU A 153 25.25 12.62 2.67
CA GLU A 153 26.20 12.64 3.80
C GLU A 153 25.55 12.46 5.18
N TYR A 154 24.22 12.63 5.29
CA TYR A 154 23.48 12.43 6.53
C TYR A 154 23.13 10.96 6.78
N ILE A 155 23.34 10.07 5.80
CA ILE A 155 23.20 8.63 5.98
C ILE A 155 24.53 8.08 6.51
N THR A 156 24.49 7.52 7.71
CA THR A 156 25.67 6.96 8.39
C THR A 156 25.48 5.46 8.61
N ASP A 157 26.50 4.77 9.12
CA ASP A 157 26.38 3.36 9.52
C ASP A 157 25.41 3.14 10.69
N ALA A 158 25.04 4.19 11.42
CA ALA A 158 24.04 4.12 12.47
C ALA A 158 22.60 4.31 11.95
N SER A 159 22.44 4.74 10.70
CA SER A 159 21.15 5.00 10.08
C SER A 159 20.45 3.70 9.69
N LEU A 160 19.12 3.65 9.86
CA LEU A 160 18.29 2.61 9.28
C LEU A 160 17.62 3.15 8.04
N VAL A 161 18.00 2.62 6.88
CA VAL A 161 17.38 2.95 5.60
C VAL A 161 16.22 1.99 5.37
N CYS A 162 15.06 2.54 5.02
CA CYS A 162 13.87 1.76 4.73
C CYS A 162 13.35 2.10 3.34
N LYS A 163 13.00 1.06 2.59
CA LYS A 163 12.30 1.16 1.32
C LYS A 163 10.81 1.36 1.56
N ILE A 164 10.21 2.27 0.81
CA ILE A 164 8.76 2.41 0.68
C ILE A 164 8.26 1.30 -0.24
N VAL A 165 7.47 0.37 0.29
CA VAL A 165 6.95 -0.76 -0.50
C VAL A 165 5.50 -0.57 -0.92
N GLU A 166 4.75 0.25 -0.20
CA GLU A 166 3.35 0.54 -0.52
C GLU A 166 2.89 1.84 0.13
N LEU A 167 2.05 2.59 -0.59
CA LEU A 167 1.33 3.75 -0.08
C LEU A 167 -0.17 3.46 -0.05
N LEU A 168 -0.77 3.81 1.07
CA LEU A 168 -2.19 3.70 1.33
C LEU A 168 -2.71 5.08 1.77
N PRO A 169 -3.98 5.43 1.45
CA PRO A 169 -4.56 6.69 1.88
C PRO A 169 -4.50 6.88 3.40
N VAL A 170 -4.26 8.11 3.85
CA VAL A 170 -4.42 8.45 5.27
C VAL A 170 -5.90 8.50 5.62
N GLY A 171 -6.24 8.24 6.90
CA GLY A 171 -7.59 8.06 7.45
C GLY A 171 -8.59 9.23 7.39
#